data_AF-A0A9D7QRH3-F1
#
_entry.id   AF-A0A9D7QRH3-F1
#
_cell.length_a   1.000
_cell.length_b   1.000
_cell.length_c   1.000
_cell.angle_alpha   90.00
_cell.angle_beta   90.00
_cell.angle_gamma   90.00
#
_symmetry.space_group_name_H-M   'P 1'
#
loop_
_entity.id
_entity.type
_entity.pdbx_description
1 polymer ?
#
loop_
_entity_poly.entity_id
_entity_poly.type
_entity_poly.pdbx_seq_one_letter_code
_entity_poly.pdbx_strand_id
1 'polypeptide(L)'
;MKTLILSLVLLFSIQFLNAQQVEVKGVVKDSKTQTTLPFASISVTGTSKGTISNEDGYFSLSLPDSISDFVCTYVGYKKQIVKYESGKLLYIILMEPSEQMLREVTIRASDSDKLYELVAMIKKNKPTNNTISKSYFESKSYCDTQQVELVTAFYNLHSKGYEIIDLQLKAGKVGYQKFGSRIFMNIEASKSISGMEIFNRHEGFPENPMQMRIVN
;
A
#
# COMPACT_ATOMS: atom_id res chain seq x y z
N MET A 1 30.33 55.29 8.98
CA MET A 1 29.96 54.55 10.22
C MET A 1 28.48 54.73 10.58
N LYS A 2 27.93 55.95 10.57
CA LYS A 2 26.50 56.21 10.90
C LYS A 2 25.51 55.48 9.97
N THR A 3 25.79 55.42 8.67
CA THR A 3 24.97 54.70 7.67
C THR A 3 25.01 53.18 7.82
N LEU A 4 26.12 52.64 8.32
CA LEU A 4 26.36 51.21 8.55
C LEU A 4 25.62 50.71 9.81
N ILE A 5 25.50 51.57 10.82
CA ILE A 5 24.69 51.31 12.03
C ILE A 5 23.20 51.33 11.66
N LEU A 6 22.77 52.27 10.81
CA LEU A 6 21.37 52.36 10.37
C LEU A 6 20.92 51.12 9.56
N SER A 7 21.79 50.59 8.69
CA SER A 7 21.49 49.37 7.94
C SER A 7 21.43 48.13 8.82
N LEU A 8 22.28 48.06 9.86
CA LEU A 8 22.31 46.93 10.80
C LEU A 8 21.06 46.91 11.71
N VAL A 9 20.58 48.08 12.15
CA VAL A 9 19.32 48.20 12.91
C VAL A 9 18.12 47.78 12.05
N LEU A 10 18.09 48.18 10.77
CA LEU A 10 17.00 47.83 9.86
C LEU A 10 16.92 46.32 9.57
N LEU A 11 18.07 45.64 9.47
CA LEU A 11 18.17 44.18 9.30
C LEU A 11 17.68 43.41 10.54
N PHE A 12 17.85 43.99 11.74
CA PHE A 12 17.39 43.39 13.00
C PHE A 12 15.86 43.54 13.19
N SER A 13 15.25 44.61 12.67
CA SER A 13 13.80 44.85 12.72
C SER A 13 12.98 43.82 11.94
N ILE A 14 13.55 43.25 10.86
CA ILE A 14 12.86 42.30 9.98
C ILE A 14 12.65 40.94 10.69
N GLN A 15 13.45 40.65 11.72
CA GLN A 15 13.34 39.40 12.51
C GLN A 15 12.09 39.36 13.40
N PHE A 16 11.42 40.50 13.62
CA PHE A 16 10.20 40.59 14.44
C PHE A 16 8.89 40.45 13.64
N LEU A 17 8.95 40.22 12.33
CA LEU A 17 7.78 39.77 11.55
C LEU A 17 7.50 38.27 11.83
N ASN A 18 7.09 37.96 13.06
CA ASN A 18 6.43 36.68 13.31
C ASN A 18 4.98 36.82 12.86
N ALA A 19 4.54 35.95 11.94
CA ALA A 19 3.13 35.84 11.56
C ALA A 19 2.28 35.70 12.83
N GLN A 20 1.30 36.58 13.01
CA GLN A 20 0.44 36.54 14.18
C GLN A 20 -0.39 35.26 14.05
N GLN A 21 -0.27 34.37 15.02
CA GLN A 21 -1.05 33.13 15.06
C GLN A 21 -2.23 33.38 15.99
N VAL A 22 -3.44 33.21 15.46
CA VAL A 22 -4.65 33.32 16.26
C VAL A 22 -4.96 31.95 16.84
N GLU A 23 -4.99 31.85 18.17
CA GLU A 23 -5.40 30.63 18.86
C GLU A 23 -6.93 30.60 18.99
N VAL A 24 -7.55 29.56 18.43
CA VAL A 24 -8.99 29.30 18.50
C VAL A 24 -9.24 28.09 19.40
N LYS A 25 -10.13 28.25 20.38
CA LYS A 25 -10.50 27.17 21.30
C LYS A 25 -11.97 26.79 21.11
N GLY A 26 -12.32 25.58 21.52
CA GLY A 26 -13.71 25.15 21.44
C GLY A 26 -13.96 23.77 21.99
N VAL A 27 -15.21 23.33 21.86
CA VAL A 27 -15.68 22.01 22.26
C VAL A 27 -16.52 21.41 21.12
N VAL A 28 -16.31 20.13 20.85
CA VAL A 28 -17.07 19.36 19.86
C VAL A 28 -18.12 18.51 20.57
N LYS A 29 -19.37 18.57 20.10
CA LYS A 29 -20.50 17.86 20.70
C LYS A 29 -21.40 17.23 19.63
N ASP A 30 -22.10 16.16 20.01
CA ASP A 30 -23.20 15.59 19.23
C ASP A 30 -24.40 16.57 19.23
N SER A 31 -24.98 16.82 18.07
CA SER A 31 -26.10 17.77 17.93
C SER A 31 -27.42 17.28 18.55
N LYS A 32 -27.66 15.96 18.58
CA LYS A 32 -28.86 15.31 19.13
C LYS A 32 -28.76 15.13 20.65
N THR A 33 -27.66 14.58 21.15
CA THR A 33 -27.51 14.21 22.57
C THR A 33 -26.80 15.27 23.41
N GLN A 34 -26.15 16.25 22.79
CA GLN A 34 -25.31 17.26 23.43
C GLN A 34 -24.11 16.71 24.20
N THR A 35 -23.78 15.42 24.03
CA THR A 35 -22.60 14.79 24.62
C THR A 35 -21.33 15.25 23.89
N THR A 36 -20.23 15.40 24.63
CA THR A 36 -18.93 15.76 24.04
C THR A 36 -18.39 14.64 23.17
N LEU A 37 -17.70 15.02 22.10
CA LEU A 37 -17.09 14.09 21.15
C LEU A 37 -15.56 14.13 21.29
N PRO A 38 -14.96 13.12 21.94
CA PRO A 38 -13.52 13.05 22.12
C PRO A 38 -12.82 12.71 20.79
N PHE A 39 -11.57 13.14 20.63
CA PHE A 39 -10.72 12.79 19.48
C PHE A 39 -11.29 13.17 18.10
N ALA A 40 -12.13 14.20 18.03
CA ALA A 40 -12.57 14.79 16.78
C ALA A 40 -11.41 15.48 16.06
N SER A 41 -11.34 15.34 14.74
CA SER A 41 -10.31 15.97 13.92
C SER A 41 -10.77 17.33 13.43
N ILE A 42 -9.99 18.36 13.71
CA ILE A 42 -10.26 19.74 13.28
C ILE A 42 -9.11 20.20 12.37
N SER A 43 -9.42 20.57 11.13
CA SER A 43 -8.41 20.98 10.13
C SER A 43 -8.76 22.31 9.48
N VAL A 44 -7.74 23.07 9.08
CA VAL A 44 -7.93 24.34 8.37
C VAL A 44 -8.08 24.05 6.88
N THR A 45 -9.15 24.56 6.28
CA THR A 45 -9.48 24.28 4.88
C THR A 45 -8.33 24.68 3.94
N GLY A 46 -7.87 23.76 3.09
CA GLY A 46 -6.82 24.03 2.11
C GLY A 46 -5.38 24.00 2.66
N THR A 47 -5.17 23.59 3.92
CA THR A 47 -3.83 23.47 4.51
C THR A 47 -3.64 22.12 5.20
N SER A 48 -2.39 21.79 5.57
CA SER A 48 -2.05 20.65 6.41
C SER A 48 -2.16 20.95 7.92
N LYS A 49 -2.58 22.16 8.31
CA LYS A 49 -2.73 22.53 9.73
C LYS A 49 -4.03 21.97 10.29
N GLY A 50 -3.94 21.42 11.49
CA GLY A 50 -5.08 20.87 12.22
C GLY A 50 -4.71 20.51 13.65
N THR A 51 -5.71 20.09 14.41
CA THR A 51 -5.61 19.63 15.79
C THR A 51 -6.63 18.51 16.02
N ILE A 52 -6.55 17.86 17.16
CA ILE A 52 -7.49 16.82 17.59
C ILE A 52 -8.07 17.24 18.95
N SER A 53 -9.36 17.00 19.17
CA SER A 53 -9.96 17.26 20.49
C SER A 53 -9.49 16.23 21.53
N ASN A 54 -9.42 16.65 22.80
CA ASN A 54 -9.02 15.78 23.91
C ASN A 54 -10.16 14.82 24.33
N GLU A 55 -9.96 14.07 25.42
CA GLU A 55 -10.93 13.13 26.00
C GLU A 55 -12.25 13.79 26.43
N ASP A 56 -12.21 15.09 26.75
CA ASP A 56 -13.38 15.88 27.12
C ASP A 56 -14.03 16.60 25.91
N GLY A 57 -13.50 16.38 24.69
CA GLY A 57 -13.98 16.99 23.45
C GLY A 57 -13.55 18.45 23.22
N TYR A 58 -12.65 18.99 24.04
CA TYR A 58 -12.06 20.32 23.87
C TYR A 58 -10.89 20.32 22.89
N PHE A 59 -10.74 21.40 22.13
CA PHE A 59 -9.62 21.57 21.20
C PHE A 59 -9.01 22.97 21.29
N SER A 60 -7.74 23.08 20.87
CA SER A 60 -7.07 24.35 20.56
C SER A 60 -6.38 24.26 19.20
N LEU A 61 -6.67 25.22 18.32
CA LEU A 61 -6.19 25.28 16.94
C LEU A 61 -5.50 26.62 16.69
N SER A 62 -4.25 26.58 16.19
CA SER A 62 -3.53 27.77 15.75
C SER A 62 -3.82 28.05 14.27
N LEU A 63 -4.50 29.17 14.01
CA LEU A 63 -4.80 29.66 12.66
C LEU A 63 -3.71 30.63 12.19
N PRO A 64 -3.24 30.51 10.93
CA PRO A 64 -2.45 31.58 10.31
C PRO A 64 -3.33 32.83 10.07
N ASP A 65 -2.75 34.03 10.15
CA ASP A 65 -3.42 35.34 9.96
C ASP A 65 -4.33 35.43 8.71
N SER A 66 -4.09 34.60 7.70
CA SER A 66 -4.99 34.43 6.57
C SER A 66 -6.27 33.71 7.02
N ILE A 67 -7.31 34.49 7.34
CA ILE A 67 -8.70 34.11 7.59
C ILE A 67 -9.06 32.83 6.81
N SER A 68 -9.21 31.71 7.53
CA SER A 68 -9.54 30.42 6.92
C SER A 68 -10.61 29.72 7.75
N ASP A 69 -11.69 29.32 7.09
CA ASP A 69 -12.68 28.43 7.66
C ASP A 69 -12.04 27.09 8.00
N PHE A 70 -12.50 26.49 9.09
CA PHE A 70 -12.01 25.20 9.56
C PHE A 70 -13.10 24.15 9.48
N VAL A 71 -12.68 22.89 9.41
CA VAL A 71 -13.52 21.73 9.20
C VAL A 71 -13.36 20.81 10.40
N CYS A 72 -14.48 20.34 10.93
CA CYS A 72 -14.52 19.28 11.92
C CYS A 72 -15.06 17.99 11.29
N THR A 73 -14.37 16.88 11.56
CA THR A 73 -14.76 15.54 11.11
C THR A 73 -14.65 14.56 12.27
N TYR A 74 -15.63 13.65 12.37
CA TYR A 74 -15.67 12.60 13.37
C TYR A 74 -16.32 11.35 12.78
N VAL A 75 -15.83 10.16 13.15
CA VAL A 75 -16.29 8.89 12.56
C VAL A 75 -17.77 8.69 12.91
N GLY A 76 -18.59 8.43 11.87
CA GLY A 76 -20.04 8.28 12.04
C GLY A 76 -20.82 9.60 12.07
N TYR A 77 -20.18 10.75 11.74
CA TYR A 77 -20.82 12.07 11.71
C TYR A 77 -20.59 12.77 10.37
N LYS A 78 -21.49 13.68 10.02
CA LYS A 78 -21.33 14.54 8.84
C LYS A 78 -20.18 15.52 9.07
N LYS A 79 -19.43 15.81 8.01
CA LYS A 79 -18.40 16.85 8.01
C LYS A 79 -19.03 18.21 8.28
N GLN A 80 -18.56 18.91 9.30
CA GLN A 80 -19.03 20.25 9.66
C GLN A 80 -18.01 21.31 9.24
N ILE A 81 -18.44 22.29 8.44
CA ILE A 81 -17.63 23.46 8.10
C ILE A 81 -17.97 24.57 9.10
N VAL A 82 -16.96 25.13 9.75
CA VAL A 82 -17.08 26.19 10.73
C VAL A 82 -16.41 27.44 10.20
N LYS A 83 -17.21 28.51 10.07
CA LYS A 83 -16.72 29.81 9.63
C LYS A 83 -15.93 30.48 10.74
N TYR A 84 -14.77 31.01 10.40
CA TYR A 84 -14.01 31.81 11.35
C TYR A 84 -14.63 33.20 11.51
N GLU A 85 -14.86 33.62 12.75
CA GLU A 85 -15.34 34.95 13.14
C GLU A 85 -14.23 35.70 13.90
N SER A 86 -13.85 36.88 13.41
CA SER A 86 -12.82 37.70 14.05
C SER A 86 -13.22 38.10 15.48
N GLY A 87 -12.32 37.92 16.45
CA GLY A 87 -12.56 38.22 17.86
C GLY A 87 -13.28 37.13 18.65
N LYS A 88 -13.78 36.08 17.99
CA LYS A 88 -14.39 34.93 18.66
C LYS A 88 -13.32 33.91 19.03
N LEU A 89 -13.09 33.75 20.33
CA LEU A 89 -12.06 32.85 20.86
C LEU A 89 -12.58 31.45 21.21
N LEU A 90 -13.91 31.30 21.37
CA LEU A 90 -14.55 30.05 21.78
C LEU A 90 -15.63 29.61 20.80
N TYR A 91 -15.54 28.37 20.34
CA TYR A 91 -16.50 27.75 19.42
C TYR A 91 -17.14 26.50 20.03
N ILE A 92 -18.43 26.32 19.81
CA ILE A 92 -19.15 25.07 20.08
C ILE A 92 -19.51 24.47 18.73
N ILE A 93 -18.90 23.33 18.41
CA ILE A 93 -19.12 22.63 17.14
C ILE A 93 -20.13 21.51 17.39
N LEU A 94 -21.32 21.63 16.80
CA LEU A 94 -22.35 20.59 16.85
C LEU A 94 -22.22 19.70 15.62
N MET A 95 -21.93 18.42 15.84
CA MET A 95 -21.78 17.41 14.80
C MET A 95 -23.09 16.65 14.63
N GLU A 96 -23.59 16.56 13.40
CA GLU A 96 -24.76 15.73 13.09
C GLU A 96 -24.35 14.27 12.84
N PRO A 97 -24.96 13.28 13.52
CA PRO A 97 -24.74 11.87 13.19
C PRO A 97 -25.02 11.59 11.71
N SER A 98 -24.09 10.90 11.07
CA SER A 98 -24.22 10.41 9.71
C SER A 98 -24.77 8.99 9.77
N GLU A 99 -26.06 8.87 9.50
CA GLU A 99 -26.72 7.57 9.28
C GLU A 99 -26.37 7.07 7.87
N GLN A 100 -25.08 6.88 7.59
CA GLN A 100 -24.67 6.09 6.44
C GLN A 100 -24.89 4.63 6.80
N MET A 101 -26.07 4.11 6.45
CA MET A 101 -26.24 2.67 6.30
C MET A 101 -25.23 2.21 5.25
N LEU A 102 -24.15 1.58 5.71
CA LEU A 102 -23.27 0.84 4.84
C LEU A 102 -24.14 -0.22 4.16
N ARG A 103 -24.09 -0.28 2.84
CA ARG A 103 -24.78 -1.34 2.11
C ARG A 103 -24.24 -2.67 2.61
N GLU A 104 -25.15 -3.61 2.85
CA GLU A 104 -24.79 -4.99 3.15
C GLU A 104 -23.83 -5.51 2.07
N VAL A 105 -22.65 -5.96 2.50
CA VAL A 105 -21.68 -6.59 1.61
C VAL A 105 -22.04 -8.06 1.53
N THR A 106 -22.75 -8.46 0.48
CA THR A 106 -23.04 -9.87 0.23
C THR A 106 -21.82 -10.50 -0.45
N ILE A 107 -21.03 -11.27 0.29
CA ILE A 107 -19.90 -12.02 -0.26
C ILE A 107 -20.46 -13.24 -0.99
N ARG A 108 -20.39 -13.27 -2.33
CA ARG A 108 -20.79 -14.44 -3.12
C ARG A 108 -19.55 -15.21 -3.57
N ALA A 109 -19.68 -16.54 -3.73
CA ALA A 109 -18.60 -17.38 -4.26
C ALA A 109 -18.14 -16.98 -5.69
N SER A 110 -18.95 -16.20 -6.40
CA SER A 110 -18.67 -15.63 -7.72
C SER A 110 -18.09 -14.21 -7.69
N ASP A 111 -18.01 -13.55 -6.53
CA ASP A 111 -17.30 -12.27 -6.36
C ASP A 111 -15.80 -12.57 -6.31
N SER A 112 -15.31 -13.09 -7.42
CA SER A 112 -13.91 -13.26 -7.65
C SER A 112 -13.34 -11.85 -7.73
N ASP A 113 -12.52 -11.46 -6.74
CA ASP A 113 -11.75 -10.22 -6.71
C ASP A 113 -11.36 -9.77 -8.13
N LYS A 114 -11.34 -8.47 -8.40
CA LYS A 114 -10.92 -7.89 -9.71
C LYS A 114 -9.68 -8.58 -10.33
N LEU A 115 -8.81 -9.13 -9.48
CA LEU A 115 -7.71 -10.03 -9.84
C LEU A 115 -8.14 -11.26 -10.67
N TYR A 116 -9.17 -11.99 -10.27
CA TYR A 116 -9.70 -13.14 -11.00
C TYR A 116 -10.33 -12.77 -12.33
N GLU A 117 -11.05 -11.65 -12.41
CA GLU A 117 -11.57 -11.15 -13.68
C GLU A 117 -10.40 -10.86 -14.62
N LEU A 118 -9.36 -10.18 -14.14
CA LEU A 118 -8.13 -9.93 -14.90
C LEU A 118 -7.44 -11.24 -15.33
N VAL A 119 -7.30 -12.22 -14.43
CA VAL A 119 -6.70 -13.54 -14.76
C VAL A 119 -7.55 -14.28 -15.81
N ALA A 120 -8.88 -14.24 -15.72
CA ALA A 120 -9.78 -14.83 -16.70
C ALA A 120 -9.69 -14.13 -18.06
N MET A 121 -9.59 -12.80 -18.08
CA MET A 121 -9.38 -12.02 -19.30
C MET A 121 -8.04 -12.34 -19.96
N ILE A 122 -6.96 -12.50 -19.18
CA ILE A 122 -5.65 -12.92 -19.69
C ILE A 122 -5.72 -14.33 -20.29
N LYS A 123 -6.44 -15.27 -19.65
CA LYS A 123 -6.67 -16.61 -20.19
C LYS A 123 -7.45 -16.59 -21.51
N LYS A 124 -8.41 -15.67 -21.67
CA LYS A 124 -9.21 -15.52 -22.89
C LYS A 124 -8.41 -14.88 -24.03
N ASN A 125 -7.56 -13.90 -23.72
CA ASN A 125 -6.70 -13.19 -24.66
C ASN A 125 -5.25 -13.73 -24.64
N LYS A 126 -5.08 -15.05 -24.55
CA LYS A 126 -3.75 -15.68 -24.61
C LYS A 126 -3.09 -15.32 -25.95
N PRO A 127 -1.88 -14.72 -25.95
CA PRO A 127 -1.12 -14.54 -27.18
C PRO A 127 -0.83 -15.92 -27.80
N THR A 128 -0.96 -16.04 -29.12
CA THR A 128 -0.72 -17.32 -29.83
C THR A 128 0.56 -17.29 -30.65
N ASN A 129 1.35 -16.22 -30.51
CA ASN A 129 2.55 -16.00 -31.30
C ASN A 129 3.65 -16.95 -30.84
N ASN A 130 4.33 -17.57 -31.80
CA ASN A 130 5.52 -18.35 -31.53
C ASN A 130 6.72 -17.40 -31.40
N THR A 131 7.46 -17.53 -30.31
CA THR A 131 8.65 -16.72 -30.03
C THR A 131 9.81 -17.61 -29.60
N ILE A 132 11.02 -17.20 -29.97
CA ILE A 132 12.26 -17.83 -29.51
C ILE A 132 12.96 -16.84 -28.58
N SER A 133 13.20 -17.24 -27.35
CA SER A 133 13.87 -16.44 -26.33
C SER A 133 15.05 -17.20 -25.72
N LYS A 134 15.87 -16.52 -24.92
CA LYS A 134 16.93 -17.16 -24.12
C LYS A 134 16.41 -17.39 -22.71
N SER A 135 16.60 -18.59 -22.19
CA SER A 135 16.25 -18.96 -20.82
C SER A 135 17.48 -19.46 -20.08
N TYR A 136 17.52 -19.21 -18.77
CA TYR A 136 18.53 -19.67 -17.84
C TYR A 136 17.87 -20.44 -16.70
N PHE A 137 18.42 -21.61 -16.38
CA PHE A 137 17.99 -22.45 -15.28
C PHE A 137 19.18 -22.69 -14.34
N GLU A 138 18.93 -22.58 -13.04
CA GLU A 138 19.89 -22.92 -12.00
C GLU A 138 19.20 -23.73 -10.91
N SER A 139 19.78 -24.88 -10.55
CA SER A 139 19.36 -25.70 -9.42
C SER A 139 20.54 -25.97 -8.50
N LYS A 140 20.29 -25.87 -7.19
CA LYS A 140 21.26 -26.19 -6.14
C LYS A 140 20.61 -27.13 -5.14
N SER A 141 21.25 -28.26 -4.89
CA SER A 141 20.79 -29.25 -3.91
C SER A 141 21.75 -29.31 -2.73
N TYR A 142 21.20 -29.47 -1.53
CA TYR A 142 21.95 -29.49 -0.27
C TYR A 142 21.60 -30.73 0.54
N CYS A 143 22.59 -31.33 1.18
CA CYS A 143 22.39 -32.25 2.30
C CYS A 143 22.89 -31.53 3.56
N ASP A 144 21.99 -31.37 4.54
CA ASP A 144 22.20 -30.49 5.70
C ASP A 144 22.60 -29.08 5.25
N THR A 145 23.83 -28.64 5.56
CA THR A 145 24.37 -27.33 5.17
C THR A 145 25.32 -27.39 3.97
N GLN A 146 25.60 -28.59 3.46
CA GLN A 146 26.59 -28.82 2.42
C GLN A 146 25.92 -28.92 1.05
N GLN A 147 26.32 -28.06 0.10
CA GLN A 147 25.81 -28.12 -1.27
C GLN A 147 26.32 -29.36 -1.99
N VAL A 148 25.49 -30.30 -2.36
CA VAL A 148 25.90 -31.56 -3.02
C VAL A 148 25.81 -31.49 -4.55
N GLU A 149 25.07 -30.52 -5.08
CA GLU A 149 24.80 -30.39 -6.52
C GLU A 149 24.66 -28.92 -6.96
N LEU A 150 25.16 -28.61 -8.15
CA LEU A 150 24.88 -27.39 -8.91
C LEU A 150 24.59 -27.77 -10.36
N VAL A 151 23.41 -27.43 -10.87
CA VAL A 151 23.08 -27.53 -12.29
C VAL A 151 22.80 -26.13 -12.81
N THR A 152 23.55 -25.69 -13.81
CA THR A 152 23.25 -24.45 -14.56
C THR A 152 23.07 -24.78 -16.03
N ALA A 153 22.06 -24.20 -16.68
CA ALA A 153 21.75 -24.48 -18.07
C ALA A 153 21.17 -23.26 -18.79
N PHE A 154 21.63 -23.03 -20.02
CA PHE A 154 21.13 -22.01 -20.94
C PHE A 154 20.37 -22.69 -22.07
N TYR A 155 19.16 -22.22 -22.35
CA TYR A 155 18.28 -22.79 -23.38
C TYR A 155 17.90 -21.75 -24.45
N ASN A 156 17.69 -22.22 -25.68
CA ASN A 156 16.74 -21.55 -26.56
C ASN A 156 15.34 -22.00 -26.11
N LEU A 157 14.55 -21.08 -25.57
CA LEU A 157 13.17 -21.33 -25.19
C LEU A 157 12.26 -21.03 -26.37
N HIS A 158 11.54 -22.04 -26.84
CA HIS A 158 10.47 -21.87 -27.81
C HIS A 158 9.16 -21.80 -27.05
N SER A 159 8.49 -20.65 -27.15
CA SER A 159 7.22 -20.40 -26.47
C SER A 159 6.13 -20.07 -27.45
N LYS A 160 4.90 -20.45 -27.12
CA LYS A 160 3.68 -20.00 -27.79
C LYS A 160 2.82 -19.29 -26.78
N GLY A 161 2.75 -17.97 -26.91
CA GLY A 161 2.16 -17.14 -25.86
C GLY A 161 2.92 -17.24 -24.55
N TYR A 162 2.25 -17.75 -23.52
CA TYR A 162 2.82 -17.96 -22.18
C TYR A 162 3.27 -19.40 -21.92
N GLU A 163 3.07 -20.29 -22.89
CA GLU A 163 3.37 -21.71 -22.75
C GLU A 163 4.77 -21.99 -23.30
N ILE A 164 5.54 -22.78 -22.53
CA ILE A 164 6.84 -23.31 -22.95
C ILE A 164 6.55 -24.54 -23.80
N ILE A 165 6.90 -24.51 -25.09
CA ILE A 165 6.75 -25.66 -25.99
C ILE A 165 7.98 -26.54 -25.95
N ASP A 166 9.16 -25.92 -26.01
CA ASP A 166 10.43 -26.63 -26.11
C ASP A 166 11.56 -25.82 -25.46
N LEU A 167 12.51 -26.53 -24.86
CA LEU A 167 13.72 -25.99 -24.25
C LEU A 167 14.92 -26.67 -24.88
N GLN A 168 15.55 -26.03 -25.86
CA GLN A 168 16.74 -26.56 -26.51
C GLN A 168 17.99 -26.15 -25.76
N LEU A 169 18.62 -27.11 -25.08
CA LEU A 169 19.84 -26.89 -24.31
C LEU A 169 20.94 -26.36 -25.25
N LYS A 170 21.48 -25.18 -24.93
CA LYS A 170 22.65 -24.63 -25.63
C LYS A 170 23.95 -25.01 -24.93
N ALA A 171 23.98 -24.84 -23.62
CA ALA A 171 25.14 -25.08 -22.78
C ALA A 171 24.67 -25.29 -21.35
N GLY A 172 25.39 -26.12 -20.61
CA GLY A 172 25.16 -26.29 -19.19
C GLY A 172 26.41 -26.73 -18.46
N LYS A 173 26.39 -26.55 -17.14
CA LYS A 173 27.43 -27.05 -16.24
C LYS A 173 26.75 -27.82 -15.13
N VAL A 174 27.31 -28.99 -14.82
CA VAL A 174 26.90 -29.81 -13.68
C VAL A 174 28.09 -29.95 -12.76
N GLY A 175 27.93 -29.49 -11.52
CA GLY A 175 28.86 -29.72 -10.43
C GLY A 175 28.21 -30.66 -9.42
N TYR A 176 28.95 -31.65 -8.96
CA TYR A 176 28.53 -32.52 -7.88
C TYR A 176 29.69 -32.75 -6.92
N GLN A 177 29.36 -32.98 -5.65
CA GLN A 177 30.32 -33.42 -4.67
C GLN A 177 29.79 -34.60 -3.86
N LYS A 178 30.71 -35.46 -3.41
CA LYS A 178 30.34 -36.63 -2.60
C LYS A 178 29.81 -36.17 -1.24
N PHE A 179 28.76 -36.84 -0.78
CA PHE A 179 28.27 -36.75 0.58
C PHE A 179 28.32 -38.15 1.20
N GLY A 180 29.26 -38.35 2.14
CA GLY A 180 29.64 -39.69 2.58
C GLY A 180 30.16 -40.54 1.42
N SER A 181 29.52 -41.70 1.18
CA SER A 181 29.85 -42.63 0.08
C SER A 181 29.00 -42.46 -1.18
N ARG A 182 28.11 -41.45 -1.23
CA ARG A 182 27.12 -41.27 -2.29
C ARG A 182 27.38 -40.01 -3.10
N ILE A 183 26.96 -40.03 -4.36
CA ILE A 183 26.84 -38.85 -5.24
C ILE A 183 25.36 -38.64 -5.51
N PHE A 184 24.89 -37.41 -5.37
CA PHE A 184 23.53 -37.02 -5.68
C PHE A 184 23.52 -36.25 -7.00
N MET A 185 22.67 -36.68 -7.93
CA MET A 185 22.47 -36.01 -9.21
C MET A 185 20.99 -36.08 -9.60
N ASN A 186 20.40 -34.93 -9.90
CA ASN A 186 19.05 -34.75 -10.38
C ASN A 186 19.09 -34.30 -11.86
N ILE A 187 18.92 -35.28 -12.75
CA ILE A 187 18.99 -35.08 -14.20
C ILE A 187 17.61 -34.63 -14.76
N GLU A 188 16.53 -34.79 -14.00
CA GLU A 188 15.17 -34.59 -14.51
C GLU A 188 14.52 -33.24 -14.13
N ALA A 189 15.15 -32.43 -13.27
CA ALA A 189 14.56 -31.19 -12.76
C ALA A 189 14.10 -30.20 -13.86
N SER A 190 14.82 -30.14 -15.00
CA SER A 190 14.45 -29.26 -16.12
C SER A 190 13.26 -29.80 -16.95
N LYS A 191 13.09 -31.12 -17.00
CA LYS A 191 12.01 -31.80 -17.73
C LYS A 191 10.66 -31.59 -17.04
N SER A 192 10.65 -31.53 -15.71
CA SER A 192 9.44 -31.21 -14.92
C SER A 192 8.93 -29.80 -15.21
N ILE A 193 9.83 -28.83 -15.48
CA ILE A 193 9.47 -27.45 -15.80
C ILE A 193 8.87 -27.33 -17.21
N SER A 194 9.42 -28.05 -18.20
CA SER A 194 8.86 -28.06 -19.56
C SER A 194 7.47 -28.69 -19.66
N GLY A 195 7.11 -29.57 -18.72
CA GLY A 195 5.78 -30.19 -18.65
C GLY A 195 4.75 -29.38 -17.85
N MET A 196 5.16 -28.28 -17.20
CA MET A 196 4.25 -27.47 -16.40
C MET A 196 3.40 -26.56 -17.29
N GLU A 197 2.12 -26.91 -17.43
CA GLU A 197 1.11 -26.01 -17.99
C GLU A 197 0.67 -24.98 -16.92
N ILE A 198 1.48 -23.93 -16.72
CA ILE A 198 1.35 -22.93 -15.62
C ILE A 198 -0.06 -22.32 -15.49
N PHE A 199 -0.84 -22.28 -16.57
CA PHE A 199 -2.19 -21.69 -16.59
C PHE A 199 -3.33 -22.69 -16.72
N ASN A 200 -3.03 -23.99 -16.82
CA ASN A 200 -4.03 -25.04 -16.91
C ASN A 200 -4.30 -25.65 -15.54
N ARG A 201 -5.46 -26.32 -15.43
CA ARG A 201 -5.98 -26.85 -14.18
C ARG A 201 -5.16 -28.08 -13.78
N HIS A 202 -4.64 -28.10 -12.54
CA HIS A 202 -3.88 -29.22 -12.01
C HIS A 202 -4.46 -29.63 -10.65
N GLU A 203 -4.65 -30.93 -10.40
CA GLU A 203 -5.22 -31.43 -9.13
C GLU A 203 -4.38 -31.07 -7.89
N GLY A 204 -3.08 -30.83 -8.07
CA GLY A 204 -2.16 -30.46 -6.99
C GLY A 204 -1.93 -28.96 -6.80
N PHE A 205 -2.55 -28.10 -7.62
CA PHE A 205 -2.41 -26.65 -7.51
C PHE A 205 -3.77 -26.00 -7.23
N PRO A 206 -3.86 -25.13 -6.21
CA PRO A 206 -5.11 -24.49 -5.87
C PRO A 206 -5.59 -23.59 -7.00
N GLU A 207 -6.87 -23.69 -7.34
CA GLU A 207 -7.57 -22.88 -8.34
C GLU A 207 -7.68 -21.39 -7.92
N ASN A 208 -7.43 -21.13 -6.64
CA ASN A 208 -7.69 -19.89 -5.94
C ASN A 208 -6.68 -19.79 -4.76
N PRO A 209 -6.00 -18.65 -4.52
CA PRO A 209 -5.06 -18.50 -3.39
C PRO A 209 -5.63 -18.84 -2.00
N MET A 210 -6.92 -18.66 -1.78
CA MET A 210 -7.67 -19.06 -0.58
C MET A 210 -7.80 -20.58 -0.43
N GLN A 211 -7.60 -21.37 -1.49
CA GLN A 211 -7.49 -22.82 -1.42
C GLN A 211 -6.10 -23.27 -0.93
N MET A 212 -5.09 -22.39 -0.84
CA MET A 212 -3.89 -22.62 -0.03
C MET A 212 -4.27 -22.51 1.46
N ARG A 213 -5.08 -23.44 1.94
CA ARG A 213 -5.25 -23.63 3.36
C ARG A 213 -3.96 -24.27 3.86
N ILE A 214 -3.19 -23.52 4.66
CA ILE A 214 -2.16 -24.14 5.51
C ILE A 214 -2.93 -25.01 6.49
N VAL A 215 -2.96 -26.30 6.21
CA VAL A 215 -3.44 -27.30 7.17
C VAL A 215 -2.35 -27.37 8.23
N ASN A 216 -2.58 -26.71 9.37
CA ASN A 216 -1.80 -26.92 10.59
C ASN A 216 -2.14 -28.29 11.19
#